data_AF-A0A7W6DKS5-F1
#
_entry.id   AF-A0A7W6DKS5-F1
#
_cell.length_a   1.000
_cell.length_b   1.000
_cell.length_c   1.000
_cell.angle_alpha   90.00
_cell.angle_beta   90.00
_cell.angle_gamma   90.00
#
_symmetry.space_group_name_H-M   'P 1'
#
loop_
_entity.id
_entity.type
_entity.pdbx_description
1 polymer ?
#
loop_
_entity_poly.entity_id
_entity_poly.type
_entity_poly.pdbx_seq_one_letter_code
_entity_poly.pdbx_strand_id
1 'polypeptide(L)'
;MMGKTILGGLLGGFALYLVGFIFWGTPLSNLAFSSADPAAAAQLQAAMAQALNAGGTGVYIIPDPSTAQGTILFGRGPIAQVFYNSNGYPVTDGGALAGGFILSLLVGVLIALALRWAAGDMAARARLGIVFAGAAVLWMHVGQAIFNHAPWGYILYLAFSDFAGLAAAVLIAAKIMPDAFPGEPTLH
;
A
#
# COMPACT_ATOMS: atom_id res chain seq x y z
N MET A 1 -2.47 -19.13 -23.35
CA MET A 1 -1.17 -19.76 -23.04
C MET A 1 -0.57 -19.17 -21.76
N MET A 2 -0.02 -20.01 -20.87
CA MET A 2 0.50 -19.60 -19.55
C MET A 2 1.68 -18.61 -19.63
N GLY A 3 2.58 -18.75 -20.61
CA GLY A 3 3.75 -17.87 -20.74
C GLY A 3 3.40 -16.38 -20.91
N LYS A 4 2.35 -16.08 -21.69
CA LYS A 4 1.86 -14.69 -21.85
C LYS A 4 1.21 -14.15 -20.56
N THR A 5 0.60 -15.01 -19.77
CA THR A 5 0.02 -14.63 -18.46
C THR A 5 1.13 -14.24 -17.48
N ILE A 6 2.19 -15.06 -17.37
CA ILE A 6 3.33 -14.75 -16.50
C ILE A 6 4.04 -13.48 -16.98
N LEU A 7 4.30 -13.34 -18.28
CA LEU A 7 4.92 -12.13 -18.83
C LEU A 7 4.06 -10.88 -18.59
N GLY A 8 2.74 -10.99 -18.79
CA GLY A 8 1.80 -9.91 -18.49
C GLY A 8 1.84 -9.50 -17.02
N GLY A 9 1.93 -10.48 -16.12
CA GLY A 9 2.07 -10.25 -14.70
C GLY A 9 3.39 -9.60 -14.31
N LEU A 10 4.51 -10.05 -14.86
CA LEU A 10 5.83 -9.45 -14.61
C LEU A 10 5.89 -8.00 -15.08
N LEU A 11 5.38 -7.71 -16.28
CA LEU A 11 5.33 -6.34 -16.80
C LEU A 11 4.32 -5.46 -16.03
N GLY A 12 3.21 -6.05 -15.58
CA GLY A 12 2.26 -5.38 -14.69
C GLY A 12 2.89 -5.04 -13.34
N GLY A 13 3.62 -5.98 -12.74
CA GLY A 13 4.35 -5.78 -11.49
C GLY A 13 5.49 -4.76 -11.61
N PHE A 14 6.20 -4.75 -12.74
CA PHE A 14 7.18 -3.71 -13.04
C PHE A 14 6.52 -2.32 -13.10
N ALA A 15 5.37 -2.21 -13.74
CA ALA A 15 4.62 -0.95 -13.76
C ALA A 15 4.10 -0.54 -12.38
N LEU A 16 3.60 -1.48 -11.58
CA LEU A 16 3.24 -1.24 -10.18
C LEU A 16 4.41 -0.63 -9.40
N TYR A 17 5.60 -1.21 -9.53
CA TYR A 17 6.81 -0.70 -8.89
C TYR A 17 7.16 0.72 -9.36
N LEU A 18 7.11 1.00 -10.66
CA LEU A 18 7.40 2.33 -11.20
C LEU A 18 6.40 3.38 -10.72
N VAL A 19 5.11 3.05 -10.70
CA VAL A 19 4.08 3.96 -10.18
C VAL A 19 4.33 4.22 -8.70
N GLY A 20 4.56 3.17 -7.90
CA GLY A 20 4.92 3.32 -6.49
C GLY A 20 6.16 4.19 -6.28
N PHE A 21 7.21 3.99 -7.09
CA PHE A 21 8.42 4.81 -7.04
C PHE A 21 8.14 6.27 -7.37
N ILE A 22 7.27 6.58 -8.34
CA ILE A 22 6.90 7.97 -8.65
C ILE A 22 6.24 8.63 -7.43
N PHE A 23 5.28 7.96 -6.79
CA PHE A 23 4.58 8.53 -5.62
C PHE A 23 5.45 8.60 -4.37
N TRP A 24 6.31 7.63 -4.12
CA TRP A 24 6.99 7.48 -2.83
C TRP A 24 8.51 7.73 -2.89
N GLY A 25 9.15 7.40 -3.99
CA GLY A 25 10.59 7.59 -4.21
C GLY A 25 10.98 8.97 -4.75
N THR A 26 10.01 9.83 -5.06
CA THR A 26 10.25 11.20 -5.55
C THR A 26 9.72 12.25 -4.56
N PRO A 27 10.04 13.55 -4.77
CA PRO A 27 9.48 14.64 -3.96
C PRO A 27 7.96 14.75 -3.97
N LEU A 28 7.24 14.00 -4.82
CA LEU A 28 5.77 13.95 -4.82
C LEU A 28 5.22 13.49 -3.46
N SER A 29 5.96 12.62 -2.77
CA SER A 29 5.63 12.13 -1.41
C SER A 29 5.49 13.25 -0.37
N ASN A 30 6.08 14.42 -0.59
CA ASN A 30 5.93 15.58 0.29
C ASN A 30 4.50 16.12 0.33
N LEU A 31 3.64 15.74 -0.62
CA LEU A 31 2.20 16.04 -0.55
C LEU A 31 1.49 15.25 0.55
N ALA A 32 2.05 14.12 0.99
CA ALA A 32 1.46 13.23 1.97
C ALA A 32 1.97 13.49 3.40
N PHE A 33 3.22 13.96 3.53
CA PHE A 33 3.90 14.10 4.81
C PHE A 33 3.85 15.53 5.36
N SER A 34 3.69 15.63 6.68
CA SER A 34 3.93 16.87 7.43
C SER A 34 5.26 16.75 8.18
N SER A 35 5.98 17.85 8.32
CA SER A 35 7.25 17.90 9.05
C SER A 35 7.20 18.90 10.21
N ALA A 36 7.89 18.55 11.29
CA ALA A 36 8.18 19.48 12.38
C ALA A 36 9.52 20.19 12.12
N ASP A 37 9.76 21.30 12.80
CA ASP A 37 11.09 21.93 12.86
C ASP A 37 12.15 20.94 13.39
N PRO A 38 13.40 20.99 12.90
CA PRO A 38 14.44 20.03 13.29
C PRO A 38 14.67 19.89 14.81
N ALA A 39 14.58 20.98 15.57
CA ALA A 39 14.78 20.91 17.02
C ALA A 39 13.63 20.16 17.71
N ALA A 40 12.38 20.44 17.30
CA ALA A 40 11.21 19.76 17.82
C ALA A 40 11.20 18.27 17.42
N ALA A 41 11.59 17.95 16.18
CA ALA A 41 11.70 16.58 15.70
C ALA A 41 12.73 15.76 16.51
N ALA A 42 13.91 16.34 16.78
CA ALA A 42 14.93 15.69 17.59
C ALA A 42 14.48 15.42 19.03
N GLN A 43 13.78 16.37 19.65
CA GLN A 43 13.20 16.20 20.98
C GLN A 43 12.15 15.08 20.99
N LEU A 44 11.26 15.05 20.01
CA LEU A 44 10.23 14.01 19.91
C LEU A 44 10.85 12.62 19.67
N GLN A 45 11.88 12.52 18.83
CA GLN A 45 12.61 11.28 18.62
C GLN A 45 13.22 10.73 19.92
N ALA A 46 13.87 11.60 20.71
CA ALA A 46 14.43 11.19 22.01
C ALA A 46 13.35 10.76 23.00
N ALA A 47 12.23 11.49 23.07
CA ALA A 47 11.10 11.14 23.94
C ALA A 47 10.46 9.80 23.57
N MET A 48 10.24 9.55 22.27
CA MET A 48 9.74 8.26 21.79
C MET A 48 10.71 7.12 22.11
N ALA A 49 12.02 7.32 21.90
CA ALA A 49 13.03 6.32 22.24
C ALA A 49 13.02 5.99 23.75
N GLN A 50 12.90 7.00 24.62
CA GLN A 50 12.83 6.79 26.06
C GLN A 50 11.55 6.04 26.47
N ALA A 51 10.41 6.36 25.85
CA ALA A 51 9.12 5.80 26.22
C ALA A 51 8.84 4.41 25.62
N LEU A 52 9.31 4.15 24.40
CA LEU A 52 8.84 3.00 23.59
C LEU A 52 9.89 1.92 23.36
N ASN A 53 11.19 2.19 23.52
CA ASN A 53 12.23 1.17 23.27
C ASN A 53 12.08 -0.09 24.12
N ALA A 54 11.60 0.05 25.36
CA ALA A 54 11.36 -1.10 26.23
C ALA A 54 10.29 -2.05 25.66
N GLY A 55 9.34 -1.55 24.86
CA GLY A 55 8.34 -2.34 24.16
C GLY A 55 8.79 -2.83 22.76
N GLY A 56 9.87 -2.27 22.22
CA GLY A 56 10.40 -2.62 20.90
C GLY A 56 9.61 -2.07 19.71
N THR A 57 9.92 -2.55 18.51
CA THR A 57 9.22 -2.18 17.26
C THR A 57 7.75 -2.60 17.30
N GLY A 58 6.84 -1.69 16.93
CA GLY A 58 5.40 -1.94 16.94
C GLY A 58 4.56 -0.72 16.59
N VAL A 59 3.23 -0.88 16.67
CA VAL A 59 2.27 0.22 16.53
C VAL A 59 1.73 0.57 17.91
N TYR A 60 1.93 1.82 18.31
CA TYR A 60 1.52 2.32 19.63
C TYR A 60 0.35 3.30 19.49
N ILE A 61 -0.70 3.12 20.28
CA ILE A 61 -1.83 4.07 20.38
C ILE A 61 -1.57 4.96 21.60
N ILE A 62 -1.56 6.28 21.39
CA ILE A 62 -1.24 7.26 22.43
C ILE A 62 -2.34 8.32 22.49
N PRO A 63 -2.99 8.54 23.65
CA PRO A 63 -2.91 7.72 24.87
C PRO A 63 -3.59 6.35 24.67
N ASP A 64 -3.25 5.36 25.51
CA ASP A 64 -3.83 4.01 25.43
C ASP A 64 -5.29 3.98 25.94
N PRO A 65 -6.29 3.80 25.08
CA PRO A 65 -7.70 3.83 25.48
C PRO A 65 -8.13 2.61 26.30
N SER A 66 -7.27 1.60 26.49
CA SER A 66 -7.57 0.42 27.30
C SER A 66 -7.62 0.71 28.81
N THR A 67 -7.09 1.87 29.24
CA THR A 67 -7.11 2.33 30.64
C THR A 67 -8.14 3.44 30.84
N ALA A 68 -8.74 3.54 32.03
CA ALA A 68 -9.74 4.58 32.31
C ALA A 68 -9.21 6.01 32.10
N GLN A 69 -7.97 6.27 32.55
CA GLN A 69 -7.31 7.56 32.32
C GLN A 69 -7.04 7.78 30.84
N GLY A 70 -6.55 6.77 30.13
CA GLY A 70 -6.27 6.86 28.71
C GLY A 70 -7.52 7.07 27.87
N THR A 71 -8.66 6.46 28.20
CA THR A 71 -9.95 6.74 27.54
C THR A 71 -10.34 8.22 27.67
N ILE A 72 -10.20 8.80 28.88
CA ILE A 72 -10.51 10.23 29.10
C ILE A 72 -9.57 11.12 28.29
N LEU A 73 -8.26 10.84 28.32
CA LEU A 73 -7.27 11.62 27.57
C LEU A 73 -7.47 11.47 26.06
N PHE A 74 -7.83 10.28 25.58
CA PHE A 74 -8.11 10.01 24.18
C PHE A 74 -9.29 10.86 23.70
N GLY A 75 -10.38 10.93 24.48
CA GLY A 75 -11.55 11.75 24.17
C GLY A 75 -11.28 13.27 24.20
N ARG A 76 -10.26 13.73 24.93
CA ARG A 76 -9.85 15.14 24.97
C ARG A 76 -8.82 15.49 23.88
N GLY A 77 -8.11 14.49 23.37
CA GLY A 77 -6.98 14.66 22.47
C GLY A 77 -5.77 15.37 23.13
N PRO A 78 -4.66 15.51 22.39
CA PRO A 78 -4.41 14.92 21.07
C PRO A 78 -4.28 13.38 21.12
N ILE A 79 -4.54 12.73 20.00
CA ILE A 79 -4.35 11.28 19.82
C ILE A 79 -3.33 11.01 18.72
N ALA A 80 -2.60 9.91 18.80
CA ALA A 80 -1.67 9.47 17.79
C ALA A 80 -1.62 7.93 17.69
N GLN A 81 -1.37 7.45 16.48
CA GLN A 81 -0.85 6.11 16.24
C GLN A 81 0.58 6.23 15.73
N VAL A 82 1.51 5.63 16.46
CA VAL A 82 2.94 5.70 16.16
C VAL A 82 3.41 4.36 15.63
N PHE A 83 3.76 4.31 14.36
CA PHE A 83 4.47 3.19 13.74
C PHE A 83 5.94 3.31 14.10
N TYR A 84 6.32 2.65 15.19
CA TYR A 84 7.62 2.82 15.83
C TYR A 84 8.58 1.69 15.44
N ASN A 85 9.77 2.06 14.99
CA ASN A 85 10.91 1.16 14.87
C ASN A 85 11.94 1.52 15.93
N SER A 86 12.38 0.54 16.73
CA SER A 86 13.45 0.76 17.72
C SER A 86 14.82 0.94 17.07
N ASN A 87 14.93 0.65 15.77
CA ASN A 87 16.13 0.80 14.96
C ASN A 87 15.94 1.90 13.90
N GLY A 88 17.03 2.60 13.57
CA GLY A 88 17.06 3.54 12.44
C GLY A 88 17.37 2.85 11.12
N TYR A 89 16.95 3.49 10.02
CA TYR A 89 17.22 3.05 8.65
C TYR A 89 17.80 4.22 7.84
N PRO A 90 18.62 3.95 6.80
CA PRO A 90 18.98 4.96 5.83
C PRO A 90 17.73 5.53 5.16
N VAL A 91 17.73 6.84 4.88
CA VAL A 91 16.61 7.51 4.16
C VAL A 91 16.37 6.85 2.81
N THR A 92 17.45 6.48 2.11
CA THR A 92 17.40 5.67 0.90
C THR A 92 17.91 4.27 1.22
N ASP A 93 16.99 3.36 1.55
CA ASP A 93 17.31 1.97 1.83
C ASP A 93 17.23 1.12 0.54
N GLY A 94 18.40 0.77 0.00
CA GLY A 94 18.51 -0.09 -1.18
C GLY A 94 17.90 -1.48 -0.99
N GLY A 95 17.89 -2.00 0.24
CA GLY A 95 17.24 -3.27 0.58
C GLY A 95 15.72 -3.18 0.46
N ALA A 96 15.13 -2.09 0.97
CA ALA A 96 13.69 -1.83 0.81
C ALA A 96 13.29 -1.64 -0.65
N LEU A 97 14.11 -0.94 -1.46
CA LEU A 97 13.85 -0.76 -2.90
C LEU A 97 13.89 -2.11 -3.65
N ALA A 98 14.92 -2.93 -3.42
CA ALA A 98 15.02 -4.25 -4.04
C ALA A 98 13.90 -5.19 -3.59
N GLY A 99 13.58 -5.19 -2.29
CA GLY A 99 12.47 -5.98 -1.73
C GLY A 99 11.12 -5.56 -2.31
N GLY A 100 10.86 -4.25 -2.38
CA GLY A 100 9.65 -3.70 -2.99
C GLY A 100 9.53 -4.04 -4.48
N PHE A 101 10.64 -4.05 -5.21
CA PHE A 101 10.67 -4.47 -6.61
C PHE A 101 10.26 -5.94 -6.77
N ILE A 102 10.89 -6.84 -6.02
CA ILE A 102 10.58 -8.28 -6.05
C ILE A 102 9.11 -8.52 -5.67
N LEU A 103 8.63 -7.87 -4.60
CA LEU A 103 7.24 -7.97 -4.17
C LEU A 103 6.28 -7.53 -5.29
N SER A 104 6.58 -6.42 -5.97
CA SER A 104 5.74 -5.91 -7.04
C SER A 104 5.64 -6.88 -8.22
N LEU A 105 6.74 -7.54 -8.59
CA LEU A 105 6.74 -8.60 -9.61
C LEU A 105 5.87 -9.79 -9.21
N LEU A 106 5.99 -10.27 -7.96
CA LEU A 106 5.17 -11.36 -7.44
C LEU A 106 3.69 -11.00 -7.45
N VAL A 107 3.33 -9.80 -6.97
CA VAL A 107 1.95 -9.29 -6.97
C VAL A 107 1.42 -9.19 -8.40
N GLY A 108 2.20 -8.66 -9.34
CA GLY A 108 1.80 -8.58 -10.75
C GLY A 108 1.49 -9.96 -11.36
N VAL A 109 2.30 -10.97 -11.07
CA VAL A 109 2.03 -12.37 -11.48
C VAL A 109 0.75 -12.89 -10.84
N LEU A 110 0.52 -12.66 -9.55
CA LEU A 110 -0.71 -13.06 -8.87
C LEU A 110 -1.95 -12.39 -9.48
N ILE A 111 -1.88 -11.09 -9.79
CA ILE A 111 -2.94 -10.36 -10.50
C ILE A 111 -3.21 -11.02 -11.85
N ALA A 112 -2.17 -11.31 -12.64
CA ALA A 112 -2.34 -11.90 -13.95
C ALA A 112 -3.00 -13.29 -13.90
N LEU A 113 -2.63 -14.12 -12.92
CA LEU A 113 -3.23 -15.43 -12.69
C LEU A 113 -4.72 -15.30 -12.30
N ALA A 114 -5.04 -14.42 -11.36
CA ALA A 114 -6.41 -14.17 -10.94
C ALA A 114 -7.30 -13.73 -12.12
N LEU A 115 -6.83 -12.78 -12.92
CA LEU A 115 -7.54 -12.29 -14.11
C LEU A 115 -7.72 -13.37 -15.17
N ARG A 116 -6.73 -14.24 -15.37
CA ARG A 116 -6.82 -15.37 -16.31
C ARG A 116 -7.96 -16.31 -15.94
N TRP A 117 -8.14 -16.61 -14.65
CA TRP A 117 -9.18 -17.53 -14.18
C TRP A 117 -10.56 -16.89 -14.12
N ALA A 118 -10.64 -15.58 -13.92
CA ALA A 118 -11.91 -14.90 -13.71
C ALA A 118 -12.60 -14.44 -15.00
N ALA A 119 -11.88 -14.18 -16.08
CA ALA A 119 -12.46 -13.63 -17.30
C ALA A 119 -11.74 -14.05 -18.61
N GLY A 120 -12.53 -14.19 -19.67
CA GLY A 120 -12.07 -14.65 -20.99
C GLY A 120 -11.45 -13.55 -21.85
N ASP A 121 -11.99 -12.34 -21.84
CA ASP A 121 -11.54 -11.22 -22.69
C ASP A 121 -10.85 -10.09 -21.89
N MET A 122 -10.05 -9.28 -22.59
CA MET A 122 -9.35 -8.13 -22.01
C MET A 122 -10.29 -7.15 -21.29
N ALA A 123 -11.44 -6.80 -21.86
CA ALA A 123 -12.31 -5.77 -21.32
C ALA A 123 -12.95 -6.21 -20.00
N ALA A 124 -13.38 -7.47 -19.92
CA ALA A 124 -13.87 -8.09 -18.70
C ALA A 124 -12.77 -8.16 -17.61
N ARG A 125 -11.55 -8.56 -17.96
CA ARG A 125 -10.40 -8.57 -17.03
C ARG A 125 -10.10 -7.18 -16.49
N ALA A 126 -10.06 -6.16 -17.37
CA ALA A 126 -9.78 -4.79 -16.97
C ALA A 126 -10.86 -4.24 -16.02
N ARG A 127 -12.14 -4.41 -16.37
CA ARG A 127 -13.26 -3.97 -15.52
C ARG A 127 -13.22 -4.65 -14.16
N LEU A 128 -13.06 -5.98 -14.14
CA LEU A 128 -12.98 -6.75 -12.90
C LEU A 128 -11.81 -6.29 -12.04
N GLY A 129 -10.61 -6.22 -12.61
CA GLY A 129 -9.40 -5.84 -11.86
C GLY A 129 -9.45 -4.39 -11.35
N ILE A 130 -9.98 -3.45 -12.12
CA ILE A 130 -10.12 -2.04 -11.69
C ILE A 130 -11.13 -1.93 -10.54
N VAL A 131 -12.28 -2.59 -10.64
CA VAL A 131 -13.29 -2.57 -9.56
C VAL A 131 -12.73 -3.21 -8.30
N PHE A 132 -12.02 -4.34 -8.41
CA PHE A 132 -11.37 -4.97 -7.27
C PHE A 132 -10.27 -4.10 -6.66
N ALA A 133 -9.41 -3.48 -7.47
CA ALA A 133 -8.40 -2.56 -6.99
C ALA A 133 -9.04 -1.39 -6.23
N GLY A 134 -10.11 -0.80 -6.78
CA GLY A 134 -10.88 0.27 -6.14
C GLY A 134 -11.48 -0.17 -4.80
N ALA A 135 -12.16 -1.31 -4.77
CA ALA A 135 -12.73 -1.86 -3.53
C ALA A 135 -11.66 -2.14 -2.47
N ALA A 136 -10.53 -2.73 -2.88
CA ALA A 136 -9.41 -3.03 -1.99
C ALA A 136 -8.83 -1.76 -1.36
N VAL A 137 -8.49 -0.74 -2.16
CA VAL A 137 -7.89 0.49 -1.60
C VAL A 137 -8.86 1.28 -0.72
N LEU A 138 -10.16 1.28 -1.06
CA LEU A 138 -11.19 1.92 -0.25
C LEU A 138 -11.29 1.25 1.11
N TRP A 139 -11.34 -0.08 1.15
CA TRP A 139 -11.42 -0.79 2.43
C TRP A 139 -10.12 -0.69 3.23
N MET A 140 -8.97 -0.96 2.60
CA MET A 140 -7.69 -1.08 3.29
C MET A 140 -7.13 0.26 3.77
N HIS A 141 -7.39 1.36 3.05
CA HIS A 141 -6.88 2.68 3.41
C HIS A 141 -7.97 3.61 3.94
N VAL A 142 -9.06 3.84 3.20
CA VAL A 142 -10.10 4.79 3.66
C VAL A 142 -10.77 4.31 4.95
N GLY A 143 -10.88 2.99 5.14
CA GLY A 143 -11.27 2.40 6.42
C GLY A 143 -10.41 2.87 7.60
N GLN A 144 -9.11 3.10 7.41
CA GLN A 144 -8.22 3.60 8.47
C GLN A 144 -8.58 5.04 8.90
N ALA A 145 -8.94 5.90 7.95
CA ALA A 145 -9.36 7.27 8.30
C ALA A 145 -10.68 7.27 9.07
N ILE A 146 -11.59 6.36 8.73
CA ILE A 146 -12.92 6.26 9.36
C ILE A 146 -12.83 5.62 10.75
N PHE A 147 -12.26 4.41 10.84
CA PHE A 147 -12.31 3.60 12.06
C PHE A 147 -11.16 3.87 13.01
N ASN A 148 -10.01 4.28 12.48
CA ASN A 148 -8.76 4.38 13.23
C ASN A 148 -8.28 5.83 13.37
N HIS A 149 -9.10 6.80 12.93
CA HIS A 149 -8.82 8.24 12.98
C HIS A 149 -7.50 8.64 12.29
N ALA A 150 -7.07 7.86 11.29
CA ALA A 150 -5.88 8.19 10.53
C ALA A 150 -6.09 9.50 9.72
N PRO A 151 -5.04 10.34 9.54
CA PRO A 151 -5.18 11.61 8.84
C PRO A 151 -5.62 11.43 7.38
N TRP A 152 -6.70 12.11 6.99
CA TRP A 152 -7.29 12.01 5.64
C TRP A 152 -6.31 12.34 4.52
N GLY A 153 -5.46 13.37 4.67
CA GLY A 153 -4.52 13.78 3.63
C GLY A 153 -3.55 12.66 3.24
N TYR A 154 -2.90 12.04 4.23
CA TYR A 154 -2.01 10.90 4.01
C TYR A 154 -2.75 9.70 3.44
N ILE A 155 -3.93 9.36 4.00
CA ILE A 155 -4.70 8.18 3.59
C ILE A 155 -5.24 8.29 2.17
N LEU A 156 -5.72 9.46 1.75
CA LEU A 156 -6.20 9.67 0.39
C LEU A 156 -5.06 9.63 -0.63
N TYR A 157 -3.89 10.19 -0.28
CA TYR A 157 -2.70 10.08 -1.10
C TYR A 157 -2.28 8.62 -1.29
N LEU A 158 -2.22 7.86 -0.20
CA LEU A 158 -1.86 6.43 -0.21
C LEU A 158 -2.88 5.59 -1.00
N ALA A 159 -4.18 5.80 -0.77
CA ALA A 159 -5.23 5.08 -1.50
C ALA A 159 -5.14 5.35 -3.00
N PHE A 160 -4.87 6.60 -3.40
CA PHE A 160 -4.73 6.98 -4.79
C PHE A 160 -3.47 6.40 -5.43
N SER A 161 -2.31 6.46 -4.75
CA SER A 161 -1.06 5.88 -5.27
C SER A 161 -1.19 4.40 -5.51
N ASP A 162 -1.78 3.68 -4.56
CA ASP A 162 -1.90 2.22 -4.61
C ASP A 162 -2.94 1.82 -5.66
N PHE A 163 -4.04 2.57 -5.79
CA PHE A 163 -5.00 2.36 -6.86
C PHE A 163 -4.37 2.55 -8.24
N ALA A 164 -3.61 3.64 -8.44
CA ALA A 164 -2.96 3.93 -9.71
C ALA A 164 -1.99 2.80 -10.10
N GLY A 165 -1.20 2.32 -9.13
CA GLY A 165 -0.27 1.21 -9.34
C GLY A 165 -0.97 -0.11 -9.67
N LEU A 166 -1.99 -0.48 -8.90
CA LEU A 166 -2.77 -1.70 -9.12
C LEU A 166 -3.53 -1.65 -10.45
N ALA A 167 -4.13 -0.52 -10.80
CA ALA A 167 -4.82 -0.32 -12.06
C ALA A 167 -3.86 -0.45 -13.25
N ALA A 168 -2.67 0.14 -13.16
CA ALA A 168 -1.63 0.00 -14.19
C ALA A 168 -1.22 -1.47 -14.37
N ALA A 169 -0.99 -2.19 -13.26
CA ALA A 169 -0.65 -3.60 -13.30
C ALA A 169 -1.76 -4.46 -13.95
N VAL A 170 -3.01 -4.23 -13.56
CA VAL A 170 -4.19 -4.89 -14.13
C VAL A 170 -4.28 -4.66 -15.64
N LEU A 171 -4.17 -3.41 -16.08
CA LEU A 171 -4.32 -3.05 -17.49
C LEU A 171 -3.21 -3.66 -18.37
N ILE A 172 -1.97 -3.62 -17.90
CA ILE A 172 -0.82 -4.21 -18.61
C ILE A 172 -0.95 -5.73 -18.68
N ALA A 173 -1.27 -6.37 -17.55
CA ALA A 173 -1.48 -7.81 -17.50
C ALA A 173 -2.62 -8.24 -18.44
N ALA A 174 -3.77 -7.56 -18.37
CA ALA A 174 -4.93 -7.84 -19.22
C ALA A 174 -4.62 -7.65 -20.71
N LYS A 175 -3.83 -6.64 -21.07
CA LYS A 175 -3.46 -6.34 -22.46
C LYS A 175 -2.55 -7.40 -23.08
N ILE A 176 -1.62 -7.96 -22.30
CA ILE A 176 -0.63 -8.94 -22.79
C ILE A 176 -1.24 -10.36 -22.83
N MET A 177 -2.16 -10.65 -21.92
CA MET A 177 -2.85 -11.92 -21.91
C MET A 177 -3.67 -12.13 -23.20
N PRO A 178 -3.63 -13.34 -23.78
CA PRO A 178 -4.50 -13.65 -24.92
C PRO A 178 -5.95 -13.72 -24.44
N ASP A 179 -6.88 -13.32 -25.30
CA ASP A 179 -8.29 -13.62 -25.09
C ASP A 179 -8.50 -15.15 -25.15
N ALA A 180 -9.46 -15.64 -24.36
CA ALA A 180 -9.90 -17.02 -24.48
C ALA A 180 -10.53 -17.22 -25.86
N PHE A 181 -10.05 -18.22 -26.61
CA PHE A 181 -10.67 -18.56 -27.89
C PHE A 181 -12.10 -19.05 -27.64
N PRO A 182 -13.09 -18.67 -28.48
CA PRO A 182 -14.40 -19.31 -28.45
C PRO A 182 -14.22 -20.81 -28.75
N GLY A 183 -14.29 -21.66 -27.72
CA GLY A 183 -14.17 -23.12 -27.85
C GLY A 183 -13.38 -23.86 -26.77
N GLU A 184 -12.63 -23.19 -25.88
CA GLU A 184 -12.11 -23.89 -24.68
C GLU A 184 -13.26 -24.10 -23.69
N PRO A 185 -13.57 -25.34 -23.26
CA PRO A 185 -14.55 -25.57 -22.21
C PRO A 185 -14.06 -24.87 -20.94
N THR A 186 -14.85 -23.93 -20.45
CA THR A 186 -14.72 -23.46 -19.08
C THR A 186 -15.04 -24.64 -18.17
N LEU A 187 -14.02 -25.26 -17.60
CA LEU A 187 -14.21 -26.23 -16.52
C LEU A 187 -14.87 -25.48 -15.35
N HIS A 188 -16.16 -25.77 -15.17
CA HIS A 188 -16.95 -25.42 -13.99
C HIS A 188 -16.46 -26.21 -12.78
#